data_AF-A0A3C1ZJ32-F1
#
_entry.id   AF-A0A3C1ZJ32-F1
#
_cell.length_a   1.000
_cell.length_b   1.000
_cell.length_c   1.000
_cell.angle_alpha   90.00
_cell.angle_beta   90.00
_cell.angle_gamma   90.00
#
_symmetry.space_group_name_H-M   'P 1'
#
loop_
_entity.id
_entity.type
_entity.pdbx_description
1 polymer ?
#
loop_
_entity_poly.entity_id
_entity_poly.type
_entity_poly.pdbx_seq_one_letter_code
_entity_poly.pdbx_strand_id
1 'polypeptide(L)'
;MYTVDQTFSIAEALAVKDGRILAVGSRAEIENYFSAPRHLDLGDSCAYPGFMDPHCHFLSYGFVLQRPWLADTSSWEEAVALMAASEIPPSGWIQGRGWDQNRWKKKDFPDRSLLDRAFPRTPAIAIRIDGHAAVANAPALAAAGLDARSRVEGGMVLLRDGLPTGLLLDNAVDLVRAAIPAPSESEMRQALLKAQASCLSLGLTSVSNAGTELREILAMERAHEEGSLDIRIYAMLAPSAENIETLARRGPLAKDRLTARSFKMYADGALGSRGALLLEDYADDPGNRGLQTLEEGELDRICGIARGCGYQMNVHAIGDGAARLVLEAYGRHLEPGNDLRWRIEHAQLLTDEDLERIARLRIVPSIQAVHAVSDMAWTESRLGPGRMYRSHRYRDLLESCGWLANGSDFPIEKADPLRGFRAAAFRKDDMRHPEGGWRRGQAIGRREALKAMTIWAARANFEEASRGSLEPGKWADLVALDKDIIEDEEDSIWDARVLATIVAGEMLYRN
;
A
#
# COMPACT_ATOMS: atom_id res chain seq x y z
N MET A 1 -19.17 12.76 16.11
CA MET A 1 -18.21 11.64 15.96
C MET A 1 -18.95 10.40 15.49
N TYR A 2 -18.58 9.81 14.35
CA TYR A 2 -19.14 8.55 13.86
C TYR A 2 -18.41 7.39 14.52
N THR A 3 -19.15 6.48 15.17
CA THR A 3 -18.53 5.36 15.91
C THR A 3 -18.17 4.19 15.01
N VAL A 4 -18.90 4.02 13.89
CA VAL A 4 -18.80 2.88 12.96
C VAL A 4 -19.00 1.53 13.67
N ASP A 5 -19.79 1.54 14.74
CA ASP A 5 -20.33 0.33 15.35
C ASP A 5 -21.35 -0.36 14.43
N GLN A 6 -21.97 -1.44 14.91
CA GLN A 6 -22.93 -2.21 14.14
C GLN A 6 -24.12 -1.36 13.63
N THR A 7 -24.56 -0.36 14.41
CA THR A 7 -25.71 0.51 14.09
C THR A 7 -25.30 1.81 13.41
N PHE A 8 -23.99 2.05 13.24
CA PHE A 8 -23.41 3.28 12.70
C PHE A 8 -23.82 4.51 13.52
N SER A 9 -23.67 4.43 14.84
CA SER A 9 -24.08 5.48 15.77
C SER A 9 -23.21 6.75 15.68
N ILE A 10 -23.76 7.86 16.15
CA ILE A 10 -23.07 9.14 16.29
C ILE A 10 -23.03 9.48 17.78
N ALA A 11 -21.87 9.94 18.24
CA ALA A 11 -21.61 10.39 19.60
C ALA A 11 -20.87 11.73 19.60
N GLU A 12 -20.78 12.35 20.77
CA GLU A 12 -20.15 13.66 20.97
C GLU A 12 -18.85 13.57 21.79
N ALA A 13 -18.73 12.55 22.65
CA ALA A 13 -17.60 12.38 23.54
C ALA A 13 -17.28 10.92 23.81
N LEU A 14 -16.04 10.69 24.27
CA LEU A 14 -15.56 9.40 24.77
C LEU A 14 -14.71 9.60 26.02
N ALA A 15 -14.72 8.61 26.91
CA ALA A 15 -13.81 8.53 28.05
C ALA A 15 -12.71 7.50 27.72
N VAL A 16 -11.45 7.85 27.96
CA VAL A 16 -10.29 6.96 27.68
C VAL A 16 -9.52 6.71 28.97
N LYS A 17 -9.08 5.47 29.17
CA LYS A 17 -8.13 5.10 30.20
C LYS A 17 -7.15 4.05 29.66
N ASP A 18 -5.86 4.26 29.91
CA ASP A 18 -4.79 3.36 29.45
C ASP A 18 -4.89 3.07 27.94
N GLY A 19 -5.23 4.12 27.18
CA GLY A 19 -5.47 4.10 25.73
C GLY A 19 -6.73 3.39 25.25
N ARG A 20 -7.52 2.79 26.13
CA ARG A 20 -8.78 2.10 25.82
C ARG A 20 -9.99 2.99 26.06
N ILE A 21 -10.99 2.85 25.21
CA ILE A 21 -12.29 3.52 25.36
C ILE A 21 -13.04 2.86 26.52
N LEU A 22 -13.46 3.65 27.51
CA LEU A 22 -14.31 3.21 28.62
C LEU A 22 -15.80 3.40 28.33
N ALA A 23 -16.14 4.52 27.70
CA ALA A 23 -17.51 4.89 27.38
C ALA A 23 -17.55 5.82 26.17
N VAL A 24 -18.67 5.80 25.47
CA VAL A 24 -18.98 6.65 24.31
C VAL A 24 -20.42 7.14 24.47
N GLY A 25 -20.68 8.41 24.23
CA GLY A 25 -22.02 8.99 24.41
C GLY A 25 -22.09 10.47 24.09
N SER A 26 -23.13 11.13 24.60
CA SER A 26 -23.22 12.60 24.58
C SER A 26 -22.14 13.22 25.46
N ARG A 27 -21.83 14.50 25.20
CA ARG A 27 -20.85 15.24 26.03
C ARG A 27 -21.27 15.27 27.49
N ALA A 28 -22.55 15.57 27.74
CA ALA A 28 -23.09 15.66 29.09
C ALA A 28 -23.03 14.32 29.84
N GLU A 29 -23.32 13.19 29.18
CA GLU A 29 -23.21 11.87 29.82
C GLU A 29 -21.75 11.58 30.22
N ILE A 30 -20.80 11.77 29.30
CA ILE A 30 -19.40 11.48 29.59
C ILE A 30 -18.85 12.38 30.70
N GLU A 31 -19.13 13.68 30.67
CA GLU A 31 -18.64 14.64 31.68
C GLU A 31 -19.30 14.46 33.06
N ASN A 32 -20.52 13.93 33.13
CA ASN A 32 -21.19 13.65 34.40
C ASN A 32 -20.65 12.39 35.10
N TYR A 33 -20.25 11.37 34.34
CA TYR A 33 -19.82 10.08 34.89
C TYR A 33 -18.29 9.94 35.02
N PHE A 34 -17.52 10.68 34.24
CA PHE A 34 -16.07 10.55 34.19
C PHE A 34 -15.38 11.90 34.45
N SER A 35 -14.23 11.83 35.11
CA SER A 35 -13.30 12.95 35.25
C SER A 35 -11.91 12.50 34.80
N ALA A 36 -11.16 13.40 34.17
CA ALA A 36 -9.84 13.10 33.65
C ALA A 36 -8.89 14.29 33.89
N PRO A 37 -7.58 14.04 34.07
CA PRO A 37 -6.59 15.11 34.17
C PRO A 37 -6.34 15.82 32.83
N ARG A 38 -6.76 15.21 31.71
CA ARG A 38 -6.59 15.72 30.35
C ARG A 38 -7.92 15.67 29.62
N HIS A 39 -8.27 16.79 28.99
CA HIS A 39 -9.40 16.91 28.07
C HIS A 39 -8.86 17.25 26.68
N LEU A 40 -9.28 16.48 25.67
CA LEU A 40 -8.97 16.74 24.28
C LEU A 40 -10.24 17.26 23.60
N ASP A 41 -10.29 18.57 23.37
CA ASP A 41 -11.38 19.19 22.63
C ASP A 41 -11.04 19.25 21.14
N LEU A 42 -11.88 18.62 20.33
CA LEU A 42 -11.78 18.59 18.87
C LEU A 42 -12.67 19.67 18.21
N GLY A 43 -13.31 20.54 19.00
CA GLY A 43 -14.19 21.59 18.51
C GLY A 43 -15.36 21.04 17.69
N ASP A 44 -15.69 21.73 16.61
CA ASP A 44 -16.78 21.34 15.68
C ASP A 44 -16.34 20.34 14.59
N SER A 45 -15.19 19.68 14.77
CA SER A 45 -14.67 18.73 13.78
C SER A 45 -15.47 17.42 13.71
N CYS A 46 -15.40 16.77 12.55
CA CYS A 46 -15.99 15.45 12.33
C CYS A 46 -14.98 14.36 12.69
N ALA A 47 -15.22 13.64 13.79
CA ALA A 47 -14.35 12.54 14.22
C ALA A 47 -14.84 11.16 13.74
N TYR A 48 -13.89 10.28 13.40
CA TYR A 48 -14.08 8.92 12.91
C TYR A 48 -13.12 7.97 13.63
N PRO A 49 -13.32 6.63 13.58
CA PRO A 49 -12.28 5.68 13.97
C PRO A 49 -11.02 5.95 13.13
N GLY A 50 -9.86 5.78 13.75
CA GLY A 50 -8.57 5.97 13.07
C GLY A 50 -8.50 5.15 11.78
N PHE A 51 -8.05 5.78 10.70
CA PHE A 51 -8.03 5.13 9.39
C PHE A 51 -6.97 4.02 9.37
N MET A 52 -7.26 2.97 8.63
CA MET A 52 -6.42 1.80 8.50
C MET A 52 -6.19 1.51 7.01
N ASP A 53 -4.93 1.33 6.61
CA ASP A 53 -4.61 0.83 5.28
C ASP A 53 -4.40 -0.69 5.33
N PRO A 54 -5.33 -1.51 4.81
CA PRO A 54 -5.21 -2.97 4.85
C PRO A 54 -4.16 -3.54 3.88
N HIS A 55 -3.55 -2.73 3.01
CA HIS A 55 -2.49 -3.16 2.08
C HIS A 55 -1.63 -1.98 1.62
N CYS A 56 -0.37 -1.97 2.07
CA CYS A 56 0.64 -1.03 1.59
C CYS A 56 2.06 -1.63 1.70
N HIS A 57 3.05 -0.86 1.30
CA HIS A 57 4.47 -1.15 1.50
C HIS A 57 5.10 -0.11 2.43
N PHE A 58 4.65 -0.09 3.69
CA PHE A 58 5.02 0.90 4.72
C PHE A 58 6.52 1.14 4.88
N LEU A 59 7.33 0.09 5.04
CA LEU A 59 8.77 0.26 5.20
C LEU A 59 9.42 0.81 3.91
N SER A 60 9.03 0.27 2.76
CA SER A 60 9.47 0.75 1.45
C SER A 60 9.11 2.21 1.21
N TYR A 61 7.92 2.64 1.64
CA TYR A 61 7.49 4.03 1.60
C TYR A 61 8.39 4.92 2.45
N GLY A 62 8.76 4.47 3.65
CA GLY A 62 9.75 5.14 4.49
C GLY A 62 11.08 5.37 3.79
N PHE A 63 11.58 4.37 3.05
CA PHE A 63 12.78 4.53 2.23
C PHE A 63 12.58 5.49 1.06
N VAL A 64 11.40 5.50 0.42
CA VAL A 64 11.09 6.47 -0.64
C VAL A 64 11.08 7.90 -0.08
N LEU A 65 10.51 8.13 1.11
CA LEU A 65 10.50 9.43 1.78
C LEU A 65 11.89 9.90 2.27
N GLN A 66 12.88 9.02 2.31
CA GLN A 66 14.27 9.40 2.57
C GLN A 66 14.99 9.87 1.32
N ARG A 67 14.45 9.58 0.13
CA ARG A 67 15.11 9.88 -1.14
C ARG A 67 14.59 11.20 -1.70
N PRO A 68 15.44 11.97 -2.40
CA PRO A 68 14.99 13.16 -3.12
C PRO A 68 13.95 12.77 -4.18
N TRP A 69 12.79 13.45 -4.12
CA TRP A 69 11.74 13.32 -5.12
C TRP A 69 12.02 14.26 -6.29
N LEU A 70 12.33 13.69 -7.44
CA LEU A 70 12.83 14.40 -8.61
C LEU A 70 11.72 14.78 -9.60
N ALA A 71 10.46 14.38 -9.37
CA ALA A 71 9.38 14.62 -10.34
C ALA A 71 8.97 16.09 -10.43
N ASP A 72 9.27 16.89 -9.41
CA ASP A 72 8.94 18.32 -9.38
C ASP A 72 10.05 19.18 -9.99
N THR A 73 11.13 18.56 -10.45
CA THR A 73 12.26 19.25 -11.09
C THR A 73 11.92 19.60 -12.54
N SER A 74 12.46 20.72 -13.02
CA SER A 74 12.26 21.23 -14.38
C SER A 74 13.45 20.96 -15.33
N SER A 75 14.53 20.36 -14.82
CA SER A 75 15.74 20.03 -15.59
C SER A 75 16.58 18.94 -14.91
N TRP A 76 17.51 18.34 -15.66
CA TRP A 76 18.46 17.37 -15.10
C TRP A 76 19.43 18.01 -14.11
N GLU A 77 19.84 19.25 -14.38
CA GLU A 77 20.68 20.04 -13.49
C GLU A 77 20.03 20.24 -12.12
N GLU A 78 18.73 20.56 -12.11
CA GLU A 78 17.95 20.73 -10.88
C GLU A 78 17.78 19.40 -10.14
N ALA A 79 17.53 18.30 -10.86
CA ALA A 79 17.46 16.97 -10.26
C ALA A 79 18.78 16.56 -9.58
N VAL A 80 19.92 16.79 -10.24
CA VAL A 80 21.23 16.51 -9.65
C VAL A 80 21.55 17.45 -8.49
N ALA A 81 21.17 18.72 -8.58
CA ALA A 81 21.33 19.67 -7.47
C ALA A 81 20.52 19.27 -6.24
N LEU A 82 19.28 18.81 -6.43
CA LEU A 82 18.42 18.31 -5.35
C LEU A 82 19.01 17.05 -4.72
N MET A 83 19.60 16.15 -5.52
CA MET A 83 20.35 15.00 -4.99
C MET A 83 21.59 15.44 -4.22
N ALA A 84 22.35 16.43 -4.71
CA ALA A 84 23.56 16.92 -4.05
C ALA A 84 23.29 17.64 -2.73
N ALA A 85 22.09 18.21 -2.57
CA ALA A 85 21.63 18.81 -1.33
C ALA A 85 21.17 17.79 -0.27
N SER A 86 21.02 16.51 -0.65
CA SER A 86 20.60 15.44 0.26
C SER A 86 21.76 14.91 1.10
N GLU A 87 21.46 14.45 2.32
CA GLU A 87 22.44 13.79 3.17
C GLU A 87 22.89 12.46 2.56
N ILE A 88 24.19 12.15 2.67
CA ILE A 88 24.72 10.84 2.27
C ILE A 88 24.22 9.80 3.29
N PRO A 89 23.40 8.81 2.89
CA PRO A 89 22.88 7.83 3.82
C PRO A 89 23.99 6.87 4.28
N PRO A 90 23.80 6.17 5.43
CA PRO A 90 24.77 5.20 5.96
C PRO A 90 25.20 4.11 4.98
N SER A 91 24.33 3.70 4.06
CA SER A 91 24.65 2.79 2.94
C SER A 91 25.75 3.31 2.01
N GLY A 92 26.04 4.62 2.03
CA GLY A 92 27.02 5.26 1.15
C GLY A 92 26.53 5.48 -0.28
N TRP A 93 25.23 5.31 -0.54
CA TRP A 93 24.62 5.44 -1.87
C TRP A 93 23.65 6.62 -1.95
N ILE A 94 23.86 7.52 -2.92
CA ILE A 94 22.87 8.57 -3.22
C ILE A 94 21.81 8.01 -4.15
N GLN A 95 20.54 8.10 -3.75
CA GLN A 95 19.42 7.56 -4.51
C GLN A 95 18.35 8.62 -4.67
N GLY A 96 18.03 9.00 -5.92
CA GLY A 96 16.89 9.87 -6.24
C GLY A 96 15.85 9.12 -7.08
N ARG A 97 14.57 9.54 -7.01
CA ARG A 97 13.51 8.94 -7.83
C ARG A 97 12.56 10.00 -8.36
N GLY A 98 12.04 9.78 -9.57
CA GLY A 98 10.88 10.52 -10.08
C GLY A 98 11.19 11.42 -11.27
N TRP A 99 12.44 11.49 -11.75
CA TRP A 99 12.76 12.37 -12.87
C TRP A 99 11.99 11.94 -14.12
N ASP A 100 11.60 12.92 -14.94
CA ASP A 100 10.90 12.67 -16.20
C ASP A 100 11.28 13.76 -17.21
N GLN A 101 12.12 13.38 -18.16
CA GLN A 101 12.58 14.29 -19.21
C GLN A 101 11.45 14.81 -20.09
N ASN A 102 10.30 14.11 -20.14
CA ASN A 102 9.14 14.58 -20.91
C ASN A 102 8.52 15.86 -20.32
N ARG A 103 8.72 16.10 -19.03
CA ARG A 103 8.26 17.29 -18.30
C ARG A 103 9.23 18.47 -18.42
N TRP A 104 10.46 18.22 -18.87
CA TRP A 104 11.50 19.24 -18.98
C TRP A 104 11.47 19.92 -20.36
N LYS A 105 12.08 21.12 -20.44
CA LYS A 105 12.26 21.83 -21.71
C LYS A 105 13.14 21.02 -22.69
N LYS A 106 14.20 20.38 -22.17
CA LYS A 106 15.06 19.46 -22.92
C LYS A 106 14.57 18.03 -22.66
N LYS A 107 14.10 17.37 -23.73
CA LYS A 107 13.48 16.04 -23.67
C LYS A 107 14.43 14.88 -23.92
N ASP A 108 15.69 15.17 -24.21
CA ASP A 108 16.71 14.13 -24.34
C ASP A 108 16.92 13.43 -23.00
N PHE A 109 17.23 12.13 -23.05
CA PHE A 109 17.66 11.42 -21.87
C PHE A 109 18.96 12.03 -21.31
N PRO A 110 19.05 12.20 -19.98
CA PRO A 110 20.28 12.64 -19.35
C PRO A 110 21.39 11.59 -19.42
N ASP A 111 22.64 12.05 -19.29
CA ASP A 111 23.80 11.18 -19.07
C ASP A 111 24.42 11.43 -17.69
N ARG A 112 25.35 10.54 -17.32
CA ARG A 112 25.96 10.50 -15.99
C ARG A 112 26.88 11.66 -15.67
N SER A 113 27.25 12.51 -16.62
CA SER A 113 28.32 13.50 -16.45
C SER A 113 28.08 14.46 -15.28
N LEU A 114 26.82 14.84 -15.02
CA LEU A 114 26.46 15.70 -13.89
C LEU A 114 26.54 14.94 -12.55
N LEU A 115 26.10 13.69 -12.51
CA LEU A 115 26.25 12.85 -11.31
C LEU A 115 27.72 12.52 -11.02
N ASP A 116 28.55 12.28 -12.04
CA ASP A 116 29.99 12.06 -11.90
C ASP A 116 30.67 13.28 -11.27
N ARG A 117 30.25 14.50 -11.63
CA ARG A 117 30.76 15.74 -11.02
C ARG A 117 30.27 15.96 -9.59
N ALA A 118 28.99 15.71 -9.34
CA ALA A 118 28.40 15.88 -8.01
C ALA A 118 28.89 14.83 -7.00
N PHE A 119 29.12 13.60 -7.47
CA PHE A 119 29.44 12.44 -6.64
C PHE A 119 30.65 11.67 -7.21
N PRO A 120 31.86 12.26 -7.20
CA PRO A 120 33.04 11.68 -7.86
C PRO A 120 33.53 10.36 -7.24
N ARG A 121 33.15 10.08 -5.99
CA ARG A 121 33.56 8.88 -5.23
C ARG A 121 32.40 8.14 -4.57
N THR A 122 31.18 8.66 -4.72
CA THR A 122 30.00 8.12 -4.05
C THR A 122 29.09 7.54 -5.12
N PRO A 123 28.70 6.25 -5.06
CA PRO A 123 27.76 5.69 -6.02
C PRO A 123 26.41 6.42 -5.94
N ALA A 124 25.91 6.84 -7.09
CA ALA A 124 24.68 7.59 -7.23
C ALA A 124 23.82 7.04 -8.36
N ILE A 125 22.52 6.89 -8.09
CA ILE A 125 21.51 6.48 -9.07
C ILE A 125 20.28 7.39 -8.98
N ALA A 126 19.83 7.88 -10.13
CA ALA A 126 18.56 8.59 -10.27
C ALA A 126 17.59 7.73 -11.07
N ILE A 127 16.49 7.30 -10.45
CA ILE A 127 15.48 6.43 -11.07
C ILE A 127 14.39 7.30 -11.68
N ARG A 128 14.01 7.00 -12.93
CA ARG A 128 12.94 7.70 -13.66
C ARG A 128 11.59 7.45 -12.97
N ILE A 129 10.61 8.32 -13.23
CA ILE A 129 9.27 8.21 -12.64
C ILE A 129 8.61 6.84 -12.82
N ASP A 130 8.83 6.19 -13.96
CA ASP A 130 8.27 4.87 -14.29
C ASP A 130 9.06 3.69 -13.71
N GLY A 131 10.26 3.93 -13.15
CA GLY A 131 11.12 2.87 -12.63
C GLY A 131 11.85 2.02 -13.68
N HIS A 132 11.50 2.16 -14.96
CA HIS A 132 12.05 1.40 -16.09
C HIS A 132 13.32 2.01 -16.69
N ALA A 133 13.71 3.20 -16.22
CA ALA A 133 14.99 3.79 -16.57
C ALA A 133 15.69 4.37 -15.34
N ALA A 134 17.01 4.43 -15.39
CA ALA A 134 17.82 5.12 -14.39
C ALA A 134 19.08 5.73 -15.02
N VAL A 135 19.62 6.78 -14.38
CA VAL A 135 20.99 7.25 -14.65
C VAL A 135 21.87 6.93 -13.45
N ALA A 136 22.90 6.13 -13.68
CA ALA A 136 23.89 5.74 -12.69
C ALA A 136 25.25 6.39 -13.01
N ASN A 137 25.94 6.90 -11.99
CA ASN A 137 27.28 7.45 -12.13
C ASN A 137 28.36 6.37 -12.25
N ALA A 138 29.60 6.76 -12.56
CA ALA A 138 30.69 5.82 -12.76
C ALA A 138 30.95 4.90 -11.55
N PRO A 139 30.99 5.39 -10.29
CA PRO A 139 31.06 4.52 -9.12
C PRO A 139 29.91 3.52 -9.00
N ALA A 140 28.66 3.91 -9.30
CA ALA A 140 27.51 3.00 -9.25
C ALA A 140 27.56 1.91 -10.33
N LEU A 141 27.95 2.26 -11.56
CA LEU A 141 28.16 1.28 -12.64
C LEU A 141 29.27 0.29 -12.28
N ALA A 142 30.37 0.77 -11.69
CA ALA A 142 31.47 -0.06 -11.26
C ALA A 142 31.06 -1.03 -10.14
N ALA A 143 30.28 -0.56 -9.15
CA ALA A 143 29.74 -1.40 -8.09
C ALA A 143 28.82 -2.51 -8.63
N ALA A 144 28.10 -2.25 -9.72
CA ALA A 144 27.25 -3.22 -10.40
C ALA A 144 27.97 -4.12 -11.42
N GLY A 145 29.29 -3.93 -11.61
CA GLY A 145 30.06 -4.66 -12.62
C GLY A 145 29.65 -4.35 -14.07
N LEU A 146 29.05 -3.17 -14.32
CA LEU A 146 28.60 -2.76 -15.65
C LEU A 146 29.68 -1.96 -16.39
N ASP A 147 30.02 -2.41 -17.60
CA ASP A 147 30.96 -1.76 -18.52
C ASP A 147 30.42 -1.73 -19.97
N ALA A 148 31.24 -1.27 -20.93
CA ALA A 148 30.85 -1.17 -22.34
C ALA A 148 30.55 -2.52 -23.01
N ARG A 149 30.99 -3.63 -22.42
CA ARG A 149 30.83 -4.99 -22.94
C ARG A 149 29.64 -5.70 -22.31
N SER A 150 29.07 -5.16 -21.24
CA SER A 150 27.89 -5.72 -20.58
C SER A 150 26.75 -5.95 -21.58
N ARG A 151 26.12 -7.12 -21.46
CA ARG A 151 24.89 -7.49 -22.15
C ARG A 151 23.92 -7.92 -21.08
N VAL A 152 22.74 -7.30 -21.07
CA VAL A 152 21.71 -7.55 -20.06
C VAL A 152 20.49 -8.11 -20.79
N GLU A 153 20.11 -9.33 -20.47
CA GLU A 153 18.88 -9.90 -21.02
C GLU A 153 17.68 -9.11 -20.49
N GLY A 154 16.79 -8.69 -21.38
CA GLY A 154 15.64 -7.85 -21.03
C GLY A 154 16.01 -6.46 -20.49
N GLY A 155 17.22 -5.96 -20.77
CA GLY A 155 17.65 -4.63 -20.34
C GLY A 155 18.74 -4.03 -21.24
N MET A 156 19.07 -2.76 -21.02
CA MET A 156 20.08 -2.08 -21.84
C MET A 156 20.92 -1.08 -21.03
N VAL A 157 22.23 -1.07 -21.30
CA VAL A 157 23.15 0.01 -20.91
C VAL A 157 23.44 0.85 -22.14
N LEU A 158 23.04 2.12 -22.15
CA LEU A 158 23.24 2.97 -23.32
C LEU A 158 24.71 3.41 -23.43
N LEU A 159 25.29 3.23 -24.62
CA LEU A 159 26.67 3.62 -24.93
C LEU A 159 26.72 4.86 -25.84
N ARG A 160 27.73 5.70 -25.65
CA ARG A 160 28.12 6.80 -26.56
C ARG A 160 29.62 6.74 -26.75
N ASP A 161 30.07 6.70 -28.01
CA ASP A 161 31.49 6.56 -28.38
C ASP A 161 32.19 5.37 -27.70
N GLY A 162 31.47 4.26 -27.54
CA GLY A 162 31.98 3.04 -26.90
C GLY A 162 32.07 3.10 -25.36
N LEU A 163 31.60 4.17 -24.72
CA LEU A 163 31.58 4.32 -23.27
C LEU A 163 30.16 4.33 -22.71
N PRO A 164 29.91 3.74 -21.52
CA PRO A 164 28.61 3.81 -20.87
C PRO A 164 28.22 5.25 -20.53
N THR A 165 27.08 5.69 -21.07
CA THR A 165 26.48 6.99 -20.74
C THR A 165 25.95 7.05 -19.31
N GLY A 166 25.76 5.88 -18.69
CA GLY A 166 25.12 5.69 -17.39
C GLY A 166 23.60 5.62 -17.44
N LEU A 167 22.97 5.83 -18.59
CA LEU A 167 21.55 5.52 -18.77
C LEU A 167 21.34 4.00 -18.88
N LEU A 168 20.45 3.49 -18.04
CA LEU A 168 20.08 2.09 -17.89
C LEU A 168 18.59 1.93 -18.15
N LEU A 169 18.19 0.88 -18.85
CA LEU A 169 16.79 0.53 -19.10
C LEU A 169 16.47 -0.89 -18.61
N ASP A 170 15.26 -1.04 -18.07
CA ASP A 170 14.65 -2.30 -17.61
C ASP A 170 15.59 -3.10 -16.71
N ASN A 171 15.87 -4.38 -17.02
CA ASN A 171 16.66 -5.27 -16.16
C ASN A 171 18.08 -4.73 -15.85
N ALA A 172 18.60 -3.79 -16.64
CA ALA A 172 19.88 -3.15 -16.34
C ALA A 172 19.81 -2.21 -15.12
N VAL A 173 18.63 -1.66 -14.83
CA VAL A 173 18.37 -0.89 -13.60
C VAL A 173 18.49 -1.82 -12.38
N ASP A 174 17.97 -3.04 -12.47
CA ASP A 174 17.97 -3.99 -11.36
C ASP A 174 19.37 -4.47 -10.99
N LEU A 175 20.28 -4.60 -11.96
CA LEU A 175 21.69 -4.91 -11.68
C LEU A 175 22.35 -3.84 -10.80
N VAL A 176 22.06 -2.56 -11.03
CA VAL A 176 22.57 -1.50 -10.15
C VAL A 176 21.86 -1.49 -8.80
N ARG A 177 20.55 -1.73 -8.76
CA ARG A 177 19.82 -1.84 -7.50
C ARG A 177 20.34 -2.98 -6.63
N ALA A 178 20.70 -4.11 -7.22
CA ALA A 178 21.27 -5.26 -6.52
C ALA A 178 22.66 -4.98 -5.91
N ALA A 179 23.38 -3.99 -6.44
CA ALA A 179 24.66 -3.54 -5.88
C ALA A 179 24.51 -2.58 -4.69
N ILE A 180 23.30 -2.08 -4.42
CA ILE A 180 23.03 -1.23 -3.27
C ILE A 180 23.06 -2.09 -2.00
N PRO A 181 23.86 -1.76 -0.98
CA PRO A 181 23.87 -2.48 0.28
C PRO A 181 22.49 -2.55 0.91
N ALA A 182 22.20 -3.67 1.59
CA ALA A 182 21.02 -3.77 2.42
C ALA A 182 21.00 -2.63 3.47
N PRO A 183 19.82 -2.06 3.78
CA PRO A 183 19.72 -0.98 4.73
C PRO A 183 20.16 -1.45 6.12
N SER A 184 20.92 -0.60 6.80
CA SER A 184 21.27 -0.78 8.21
C SER A 184 20.03 -0.69 9.11
N GLU A 185 20.14 -1.14 10.36
CA GLU A 185 19.07 -0.98 11.35
C GLU A 185 18.68 0.48 11.58
N SER A 186 19.68 1.38 11.55
CA SER A 186 19.44 2.82 11.69
C SER A 186 18.64 3.38 10.51
N GLU A 187 18.96 2.97 9.28
CA GLU A 187 18.21 3.37 8.08
C GLU A 187 16.77 2.83 8.10
N MET A 188 16.59 1.57 8.51
CA MET A 188 15.25 0.98 8.71
C MET A 188 14.45 1.76 9.76
N ARG A 189 15.06 2.08 10.91
CA ARG A 189 14.41 2.86 11.97
C ARG A 189 13.97 4.23 11.46
N GLN A 190 14.86 4.96 10.78
CA GLN A 190 14.52 6.26 10.19
C GLN A 190 13.41 6.14 9.14
N ALA A 191 13.34 5.03 8.39
CA ALA A 191 12.32 4.80 7.37
C ALA A 191 10.95 4.62 8.03
N LEU A 192 10.87 3.78 9.06
CA LEU A 192 9.67 3.57 9.85
C LEU A 192 9.16 4.89 10.45
N LEU A 193 10.04 5.71 11.04
CA LEU A 193 9.66 6.98 11.65
C LEU A 193 9.16 8.01 10.62
N LYS A 194 9.81 8.12 9.45
CA LYS A 194 9.33 9.00 8.37
C LYS A 194 8.00 8.55 7.81
N ALA A 195 7.83 7.25 7.57
CA ALA A 195 6.57 6.68 7.10
C ALA A 195 5.44 6.91 8.11
N GLN A 196 5.70 6.69 9.41
CA GLN A 196 4.76 6.99 10.48
C GLN A 196 4.33 8.45 10.48
N ALA A 197 5.28 9.39 10.45
CA ALA A 197 4.96 10.82 10.50
C ALA A 197 4.04 11.22 9.32
N SER A 198 4.33 10.71 8.12
CA SER A 198 3.47 10.91 6.95
C SER A 198 2.09 10.29 7.14
N CYS A 199 2.01 9.00 7.51
CA CYS A 199 0.74 8.31 7.73
C CYS A 199 -0.13 8.98 8.80
N LEU A 200 0.45 9.37 9.93
CA LEU A 200 -0.27 10.07 11.00
C LEU A 200 -0.80 11.43 10.51
N SER A 201 -0.07 12.16 9.66
CA SER A 201 -0.57 13.41 9.06
C SER A 201 -1.77 13.21 8.14
N LEU A 202 -2.00 11.98 7.67
CA LEU A 202 -3.09 11.58 6.77
C LEU A 202 -4.22 10.83 7.50
N GLY A 203 -4.18 10.74 8.82
CA GLY A 203 -5.22 10.07 9.62
C GLY A 203 -5.04 8.56 9.79
N LEU A 204 -3.95 7.98 9.26
CA LEU A 204 -3.67 6.55 9.39
C LEU A 204 -3.12 6.23 10.79
N THR A 205 -3.81 5.35 11.50
CA THR A 205 -3.40 4.83 12.81
C THR A 205 -2.86 3.39 12.74
N SER A 206 -3.17 2.68 11.65
CA SER A 206 -2.68 1.32 11.40
C SER A 206 -2.43 1.07 9.91
N VAL A 207 -1.50 0.18 9.61
CA VAL A 207 -1.17 -0.25 8.24
C VAL A 207 -0.87 -1.75 8.16
N SER A 208 -1.15 -2.36 7.02
CA SER A 208 -0.66 -3.70 6.70
C SER A 208 0.53 -3.62 5.75
N ASN A 209 1.72 -4.00 6.22
CA ASN A 209 2.96 -3.97 5.43
C ASN A 209 3.15 -5.27 4.65
N ALA A 210 3.06 -5.21 3.33
CA ALA A 210 3.15 -6.36 2.45
C ALA A 210 4.61 -6.75 2.12
N GLY A 211 4.92 -8.05 2.24
CA GLY A 211 6.19 -8.63 1.82
C GLY A 211 7.33 -8.30 2.77
N THR A 212 7.21 -8.72 4.04
CA THR A 212 8.12 -8.35 5.12
C THR A 212 9.07 -9.50 5.46
N GLU A 213 10.38 -9.23 5.51
CA GLU A 213 11.38 -10.21 5.96
C GLU A 213 11.55 -10.21 7.49
N LEU A 214 12.02 -11.32 8.08
CA LEU A 214 12.17 -11.46 9.53
C LEU A 214 12.96 -10.31 10.16
N ARG A 215 14.08 -9.92 9.53
CA ARG A 215 14.92 -8.80 10.01
C ARG A 215 14.14 -7.48 10.14
N GLU A 216 13.17 -7.26 9.26
CA GLU A 216 12.36 -6.04 9.20
C GLU A 216 11.27 -6.06 10.27
N ILE A 217 10.67 -7.23 10.50
CA ILE A 217 9.73 -7.45 11.60
C ILE A 217 10.41 -7.18 12.94
N LEU A 218 11.62 -7.71 13.13
CA LEU A 218 12.40 -7.47 14.35
C LEU A 218 12.78 -5.99 14.50
N ALA A 219 13.01 -5.27 13.41
CA ALA A 219 13.25 -3.82 13.46
C ALA A 219 11.99 -3.03 13.85
N MET A 220 10.81 -3.41 13.33
CA MET A 220 9.52 -2.86 13.74
C MET A 220 9.23 -3.13 15.21
N GLU A 221 9.48 -4.37 15.66
CA GLU A 221 9.33 -4.78 17.06
C GLU A 221 10.21 -3.95 18.00
N ARG A 222 11.51 -3.81 17.68
CA ARG A 222 12.42 -2.95 18.44
C ARG A 222 11.95 -1.51 18.49
N ALA A 223 11.52 -0.94 17.36
CA ALA A 223 11.05 0.44 17.31
C ALA A 223 9.80 0.67 18.18
N HIS A 224 8.91 -0.32 18.29
CA HIS A 224 7.78 -0.32 19.22
C HIS A 224 8.20 -0.47 20.68
N GLU A 225 9.12 -1.38 20.99
CA GLU A 225 9.63 -1.60 22.35
C GLU A 225 10.39 -0.38 22.89
N GLU A 226 11.09 0.35 22.02
CA GLU A 226 11.72 1.64 22.32
C GLU A 226 10.71 2.81 22.46
N GLY A 227 9.44 2.60 22.10
CA GLY A 227 8.41 3.64 22.12
C GLY A 227 8.58 4.72 21.05
N SER A 228 9.38 4.47 20.01
CA SER A 228 9.59 5.42 18.91
C SER A 228 8.55 5.26 17.79
N LEU A 229 7.95 4.09 17.68
CA LEU A 229 6.94 3.76 16.69
C LEU A 229 5.58 3.52 17.36
N ASP A 230 4.60 4.32 16.97
CA ASP A 230 3.22 4.32 17.46
C ASP A 230 2.23 3.70 16.47
N ILE A 231 2.41 3.90 15.17
CA ILE A 231 1.49 3.35 14.16
C ILE A 231 1.46 1.83 14.25
N ARG A 232 0.29 1.21 14.25
CA ARG A 232 0.20 -0.24 14.39
C ARG A 232 0.41 -0.94 13.06
N ILE A 233 1.13 -2.07 13.08
CA ILE A 233 1.55 -2.78 11.87
C ILE A 233 1.01 -4.21 11.86
N TYR A 234 0.32 -4.56 10.76
CA TYR A 234 0.04 -5.93 10.37
C TYR A 234 1.05 -6.36 9.29
N ALA A 235 2.09 -7.09 9.67
CA ALA A 235 3.12 -7.56 8.76
C ALA A 235 2.67 -8.81 7.99
N MET A 236 2.66 -8.71 6.67
CA MET A 236 2.51 -9.84 5.77
C MET A 236 3.89 -10.35 5.38
N LEU A 237 4.22 -11.57 5.80
CA LEU A 237 5.52 -12.20 5.64
C LEU A 237 5.83 -12.49 4.18
N ALA A 238 7.05 -12.24 3.74
CA ALA A 238 7.56 -12.89 2.54
C ALA A 238 7.66 -14.42 2.77
N PRO A 239 7.43 -15.28 1.77
CA PRO A 239 7.51 -16.73 1.92
C PRO A 239 8.97 -17.24 1.91
N SER A 240 9.90 -16.47 2.48
CA SER A 240 11.31 -16.83 2.56
C SER A 240 11.53 -18.04 3.48
N ALA A 241 12.58 -18.80 3.23
CA ALA A 241 12.92 -19.97 4.05
C ALA A 241 13.08 -19.57 5.53
N GLU A 242 13.71 -18.43 5.82
CA GLU A 242 13.90 -17.92 7.18
C GLU A 242 12.56 -17.60 7.86
N ASN A 243 11.65 -16.89 7.17
CA ASN A 243 10.31 -16.61 7.70
C ASN A 243 9.55 -17.91 7.96
N ILE A 244 9.53 -18.83 7.00
CA ILE A 244 8.83 -20.11 7.14
C ILE A 244 9.41 -20.91 8.32
N GLU A 245 10.73 -21.10 8.38
CA GLU A 245 11.37 -21.89 9.43
C GLU A 245 11.18 -21.30 10.83
N THR A 246 11.29 -19.98 10.96
CA THR A 246 11.19 -19.29 12.26
C THR A 246 9.75 -19.22 12.74
N LEU A 247 8.84 -18.82 11.86
CA LEU A 247 7.48 -18.44 12.23
C LEU A 247 6.48 -19.59 12.11
N ALA A 248 6.75 -20.62 11.29
CA ALA A 248 5.99 -21.88 11.35
C ALA A 248 6.25 -22.63 12.67
N ARG A 249 7.44 -22.50 13.27
CA ARG A 249 7.76 -23.14 14.56
C ARG A 249 7.24 -22.37 15.78
N ARG A 250 7.20 -21.04 15.70
CA ARG A 250 6.74 -20.17 16.81
C ARG A 250 5.24 -19.88 16.79
N GLY A 251 4.58 -20.06 15.64
CA GLY A 251 3.20 -19.59 15.42
C GLY A 251 3.13 -18.08 15.17
N PRO A 252 1.94 -17.54 14.86
CA PRO A 252 1.75 -16.12 14.58
C PRO A 252 2.19 -15.21 15.74
N LEU A 253 2.85 -14.10 15.41
CA LEU A 253 3.12 -13.02 16.36
C LEU A 253 1.88 -12.13 16.44
N ALA A 254 1.37 -11.89 17.65
CA ALA A 254 0.26 -10.97 17.90
C ALA A 254 0.51 -10.18 19.18
N LYS A 255 1.29 -9.09 19.07
CA LYS A 255 1.46 -8.07 20.10
C LYS A 255 0.45 -6.94 19.84
N ASP A 256 0.34 -5.98 20.76
CA ASP A 256 -0.59 -4.85 20.59
C ASP A 256 -0.34 -4.05 19.30
N ARG A 257 0.91 -3.60 19.11
CA ARG A 257 1.28 -2.72 17.98
C ARG A 257 1.82 -3.46 16.77
N LEU A 258 2.16 -4.74 16.89
CA LEU A 258 2.71 -5.56 15.80
C LEU A 258 2.05 -6.94 15.76
N THR A 259 1.41 -7.23 14.63
CA THR A 259 0.88 -8.55 14.29
C THR A 259 1.62 -9.07 13.06
N ALA A 260 2.18 -10.28 13.10
CA ALA A 260 2.72 -10.97 11.94
C ALA A 260 2.03 -12.33 11.81
N ARG A 261 0.99 -12.37 10.96
CA ARG A 261 0.06 -13.52 10.86
C ARG A 261 -0.37 -13.85 9.43
N SER A 262 0.27 -13.29 8.40
CA SER A 262 -0.03 -13.69 7.02
C SER A 262 1.22 -13.89 6.18
N PHE A 263 1.08 -14.64 5.08
CA PHE A 263 2.06 -14.66 4.00
C PHE A 263 1.57 -13.82 2.82
N LYS A 264 2.45 -12.99 2.27
CA LYS A 264 2.25 -12.26 1.01
C LYS A 264 2.87 -13.06 -0.14
N MET A 265 2.08 -13.34 -1.17
CA MET A 265 2.60 -13.88 -2.45
C MET A 265 2.08 -13.07 -3.64
N TYR A 266 2.66 -13.31 -4.81
CA TYR A 266 2.34 -12.60 -6.06
C TYR A 266 2.06 -13.61 -7.15
N ALA A 267 0.83 -13.63 -7.68
CA ALA A 267 0.41 -14.56 -8.73
C ALA A 267 0.73 -14.04 -10.14
N ASP A 268 0.73 -12.72 -10.33
CA ASP A 268 0.98 -12.06 -11.61
C ASP A 268 1.57 -10.65 -11.46
N GLY A 269 1.74 -9.97 -12.60
CA GLY A 269 2.12 -8.55 -12.65
C GLY A 269 0.94 -7.58 -12.62
N ALA A 270 1.13 -6.40 -13.21
CA ALA A 270 0.12 -5.34 -13.28
C ALA A 270 -0.55 -5.25 -14.65
N LEU A 271 -1.79 -4.77 -14.70
CA LEU A 271 -2.56 -4.68 -15.95
C LEU A 271 -1.97 -3.63 -16.91
N GLY A 272 -1.48 -2.50 -16.38
CA GLY A 272 -0.97 -1.39 -17.18
C GLY A 272 0.22 -1.77 -18.07
N SER A 273 1.14 -2.58 -17.53
CA SER A 273 2.34 -3.08 -18.19
C SER A 273 2.12 -4.40 -18.95
N ARG A 274 0.88 -4.89 -19.03
CA ARG A 274 0.53 -6.21 -19.58
C ARG A 274 1.16 -7.39 -18.84
N GLY A 275 1.49 -7.20 -17.55
CA GLY A 275 2.04 -8.24 -16.69
C GLY A 275 0.98 -9.08 -15.99
N ALA A 276 -0.25 -8.56 -15.83
CA ALA A 276 -1.34 -9.30 -15.19
C ALA A 276 -1.76 -10.51 -16.03
N LEU A 277 -1.98 -11.66 -15.38
CA LEU A 277 -2.28 -12.93 -16.05
C LEU A 277 -3.77 -13.02 -16.40
N LEU A 278 -4.09 -12.99 -17.68
CA LEU A 278 -5.44 -13.02 -18.21
C LEU A 278 -5.84 -14.43 -18.67
N LEU A 279 -7.14 -14.76 -18.58
CA LEU A 279 -7.70 -15.98 -19.17
C LEU A 279 -7.62 -15.99 -20.71
N GLU A 280 -7.67 -14.80 -21.30
CA GLU A 280 -7.70 -14.54 -22.74
C GLU A 280 -6.69 -13.43 -23.07
N ASP A 281 -6.15 -13.41 -24.29
CA ASP A 281 -5.09 -12.47 -24.69
C ASP A 281 -5.46 -10.99 -24.43
N TYR A 282 -4.45 -10.15 -24.20
CA TYR A 282 -4.63 -8.70 -24.16
C TYR A 282 -5.22 -8.20 -25.49
N ALA A 283 -6.23 -7.33 -25.42
CA ALA A 283 -6.91 -6.84 -26.61
C ALA A 283 -6.00 -5.98 -27.51
N ASP A 284 -5.01 -5.31 -26.91
CA ASP A 284 -4.03 -4.48 -27.61
C ASP A 284 -2.67 -5.18 -27.80
N ASP A 285 -2.56 -6.46 -27.46
CA ASP A 285 -1.35 -7.27 -27.63
C ASP A 285 -1.70 -8.76 -27.84
N PRO A 286 -2.23 -9.15 -29.03
CA PRO A 286 -2.67 -10.51 -29.29
C PRO A 286 -1.52 -11.53 -29.16
N GLY A 287 -1.81 -12.68 -28.55
CA GLY A 287 -0.81 -13.71 -28.21
C GLY A 287 -0.16 -13.52 -26.84
N ASN A 288 -0.31 -12.35 -26.22
CA ASN A 288 0.17 -12.09 -24.86
C ASN A 288 -0.97 -12.26 -23.85
N ARG A 289 -0.77 -13.07 -22.80
CA ARG A 289 -1.71 -13.24 -21.67
C ARG A 289 -1.16 -12.73 -20.35
N GLY A 290 -0.01 -12.07 -20.36
CA GLY A 290 0.71 -11.63 -19.16
C GLY A 290 1.59 -12.72 -18.57
N LEU A 291 1.94 -12.54 -17.29
CA LEU A 291 2.99 -13.30 -16.63
C LEU A 291 2.45 -14.00 -15.39
N GLN A 292 2.63 -15.32 -15.30
CA GLN A 292 2.53 -16.03 -14.04
C GLN A 292 3.86 -15.88 -13.30
N THR A 293 3.83 -15.29 -12.11
CA THR A 293 5.05 -15.05 -11.31
C THR A 293 5.32 -16.16 -10.30
N LEU A 294 4.33 -17.00 -10.00
CA LEU A 294 4.48 -18.15 -9.12
C LEU A 294 5.13 -19.33 -9.83
N GLU A 295 6.06 -19.98 -9.15
CA GLU A 295 6.58 -21.27 -9.56
C GLU A 295 5.50 -22.36 -9.39
N GLU A 296 5.61 -23.42 -10.20
CA GLU A 296 4.67 -24.54 -10.15
C GLU A 296 4.62 -25.17 -8.75
N GLY A 297 3.42 -25.30 -8.18
CA GLY A 297 3.19 -25.89 -6.86
C GLY A 297 3.63 -25.03 -5.66
N GLU A 298 4.27 -23.88 -5.87
CA GLU A 298 4.74 -23.02 -4.78
C GLU A 298 3.57 -22.50 -3.94
N LEU A 299 2.52 -21.99 -4.60
CA LEU A 299 1.34 -21.46 -3.91
C LEU A 299 0.65 -22.53 -3.05
N ASP A 300 0.47 -23.75 -3.57
CA ASP A 300 -0.11 -24.85 -2.81
C ASP A 300 0.75 -25.21 -1.59
N ARG A 301 2.07 -25.26 -1.76
CA ARG A 301 3.00 -25.52 -0.67
C ARG A 301 2.84 -24.49 0.45
N ILE A 302 2.81 -23.20 0.11
CA ILE A 302 2.64 -22.13 1.11
C ILE A 302 1.23 -22.14 1.72
N CYS A 303 0.19 -22.40 0.93
CA CYS A 303 -1.18 -22.57 1.44
C CYS A 303 -1.27 -23.70 2.48
N GLY A 304 -0.63 -24.84 2.21
CA GLY A 304 -0.53 -25.96 3.15
C GLY A 304 0.14 -25.57 4.46
N ILE A 305 1.28 -24.86 4.39
CA ILE A 305 2.01 -24.34 5.56
C ILE A 305 1.13 -23.37 6.34
N ALA A 306 0.51 -22.40 5.65
CA ALA A 306 -0.30 -21.36 6.27
C ALA A 306 -1.49 -21.96 7.03
N ARG A 307 -2.22 -22.89 6.40
CA ARG A 307 -3.32 -23.62 7.05
C ARG A 307 -2.83 -24.41 8.26
N GLY A 308 -1.71 -25.13 8.13
CA GLY A 308 -1.15 -25.95 9.22
C GLY A 308 -0.70 -25.13 10.44
N CYS A 309 -0.31 -23.88 10.23
CA CYS A 309 0.25 -23.01 11.28
C CYS A 309 -0.69 -21.87 11.70
N GLY A 310 -1.93 -21.81 11.18
CA GLY A 310 -2.92 -20.79 11.52
C GLY A 310 -2.61 -19.38 10.98
N TYR A 311 -1.88 -19.31 9.86
CA TYR A 311 -1.59 -18.10 9.11
C TYR A 311 -2.65 -17.82 8.04
N GLN A 312 -2.85 -16.55 7.75
CA GLN A 312 -3.64 -16.05 6.64
C GLN A 312 -2.80 -16.05 5.35
N MET A 313 -3.42 -16.27 4.20
CA MET A 313 -2.80 -16.04 2.89
C MET A 313 -3.27 -14.72 2.31
N ASN A 314 -2.35 -13.88 1.82
CA ASN A 314 -2.61 -12.59 1.19
C ASN A 314 -1.95 -12.60 -0.19
N VAL A 315 -2.67 -13.00 -1.24
CA VAL A 315 -2.07 -13.22 -2.56
C VAL A 315 -2.49 -12.11 -3.52
N HIS A 316 -1.50 -11.42 -4.09
CA HIS A 316 -1.69 -10.50 -5.21
C HIS A 316 -2.22 -11.27 -6.42
N ALA A 317 -3.36 -10.83 -6.95
CA ALA A 317 -3.90 -11.29 -8.22
C ALA A 317 -4.69 -10.15 -8.89
N ILE A 318 -4.13 -9.60 -9.97
CA ILE A 318 -4.78 -8.53 -10.74
C ILE A 318 -5.60 -9.12 -11.89
N GLY A 319 -5.00 -10.00 -12.68
CA GLY A 319 -5.63 -10.63 -13.82
C GLY A 319 -6.67 -11.67 -13.45
N ASP A 320 -7.66 -11.90 -14.32
CA ASP A 320 -8.71 -12.89 -14.07
C ASP A 320 -8.16 -14.33 -14.12
N GLY A 321 -7.10 -14.56 -14.90
CA GLY A 321 -6.34 -15.82 -14.89
C GLY A 321 -5.59 -16.04 -13.57
N ALA A 322 -4.96 -14.99 -13.03
CA ALA A 322 -4.32 -15.05 -11.72
C ALA A 322 -5.33 -15.28 -10.60
N ALA A 323 -6.46 -14.56 -10.60
CA ALA A 323 -7.51 -14.74 -9.63
C ALA A 323 -8.06 -16.18 -9.64
N ARG A 324 -8.27 -16.74 -10.85
CA ARG A 324 -8.68 -18.14 -11.00
C ARG A 324 -7.66 -19.11 -10.39
N LEU A 325 -6.39 -18.95 -10.72
CA LEU A 325 -5.30 -19.78 -10.19
C LEU A 325 -5.27 -19.77 -8.66
N VAL A 326 -5.36 -18.58 -8.06
CA VAL A 326 -5.36 -18.42 -6.60
C VAL A 326 -6.59 -19.06 -5.96
N LEU A 327 -7.78 -18.84 -6.53
CA LEU A 327 -9.03 -19.39 -6.01
C LEU A 327 -9.06 -20.93 -6.11
N GLU A 328 -8.47 -21.50 -7.15
CA GLU A 328 -8.32 -22.95 -7.28
C GLU A 328 -7.38 -23.53 -6.23
N ALA A 329 -6.21 -22.91 -6.02
CA ALA A 329 -5.28 -23.31 -4.96
C ALA A 329 -5.95 -23.21 -3.58
N TYR A 330 -6.59 -22.08 -3.29
CA TYR A 330 -7.35 -21.90 -2.06
C TYR A 330 -8.45 -22.96 -1.90
N GLY A 331 -9.17 -23.31 -2.96
CA GLY A 331 -10.21 -24.34 -2.95
C GLY A 331 -9.71 -25.76 -2.62
N ARG A 332 -8.40 -26.05 -2.77
CA ARG A 332 -7.80 -27.33 -2.33
C ARG A 332 -7.48 -27.34 -0.84
N HIS A 333 -7.32 -26.15 -0.24
CA HIS A 333 -6.92 -25.99 1.15
C HIS A 333 -8.03 -25.45 2.04
N LEU A 334 -9.12 -24.91 1.51
CA LEU A 334 -10.18 -24.28 2.28
C LEU A 334 -11.51 -25.01 2.11
N GLU A 335 -12.20 -25.20 3.23
CA GLU A 335 -13.59 -25.67 3.21
C GLU A 335 -14.53 -24.48 2.98
N PRO A 336 -15.71 -24.72 2.33
CA PRO A 336 -16.76 -23.72 2.26
C PRO A 336 -17.12 -23.18 3.64
N GLY A 337 -17.22 -21.86 3.77
CA GLY A 337 -17.59 -21.22 5.04
C GLY A 337 -16.49 -21.10 6.10
N ASN A 338 -15.22 -21.38 5.77
CA ASN A 338 -14.09 -21.15 6.70
C ASN A 338 -13.99 -19.68 7.19
N ASP A 339 -13.20 -19.46 8.25
CA ASP A 339 -12.86 -18.11 8.76
C ASP A 339 -11.33 -17.94 8.89
N LEU A 340 -10.55 -18.53 7.97
CA LEU A 340 -9.10 -18.30 7.90
C LEU A 340 -8.79 -16.92 7.29
N ARG A 341 -9.82 -16.23 6.78
CA ARG A 341 -9.79 -14.88 6.21
C ARG A 341 -8.76 -14.71 5.10
N TRP A 342 -8.41 -15.77 4.38
CA TRP A 342 -7.48 -15.66 3.26
C TRP A 342 -7.99 -14.62 2.26
N ARG A 343 -7.07 -13.81 1.76
CA ARG A 343 -7.34 -12.65 0.92
C ARG A 343 -6.86 -12.88 -0.49
N ILE A 344 -7.59 -12.26 -1.40
CA ILE A 344 -7.05 -11.87 -2.69
C ILE A 344 -6.81 -10.36 -2.61
N GLU A 345 -5.55 -9.99 -2.80
CA GLU A 345 -5.15 -8.61 -2.91
C GLU A 345 -5.41 -8.11 -4.34
N HIS A 346 -5.85 -6.86 -4.45
CA HIS A 346 -6.33 -6.19 -5.66
C HIS A 346 -7.71 -6.67 -6.09
N ALA A 347 -7.86 -7.98 -6.35
CA ALA A 347 -9.12 -8.57 -6.85
C ALA A 347 -9.67 -7.76 -8.04
N GLN A 348 -8.76 -7.34 -8.93
CA GLN A 348 -9.01 -6.26 -9.88
C GLN A 348 -9.85 -6.75 -11.06
N LEU A 349 -9.56 -7.93 -11.61
CA LEU A 349 -10.35 -8.55 -12.67
C LEU A 349 -10.94 -9.87 -12.17
N LEU A 350 -12.26 -10.00 -12.25
CA LEU A 350 -12.99 -11.18 -11.78
C LEU A 350 -14.12 -11.55 -12.74
N THR A 351 -14.19 -12.83 -13.09
CA THR A 351 -15.36 -13.42 -13.75
C THR A 351 -16.50 -13.65 -12.73
N ASP A 352 -17.72 -13.90 -13.19
CA ASP A 352 -18.84 -14.25 -12.30
C ASP A 352 -18.56 -15.51 -11.50
N GLU A 353 -17.89 -16.47 -12.13
CA GLU A 353 -17.51 -17.75 -11.51
C GLU A 353 -16.39 -17.57 -10.46
N ASP A 354 -15.58 -16.51 -10.55
CA ASP A 354 -14.63 -16.13 -9.49
C ASP A 354 -15.35 -15.52 -8.30
N LEU A 355 -16.36 -14.67 -8.52
CA LEU A 355 -17.20 -14.11 -7.44
C LEU A 355 -17.91 -15.22 -6.65
N GLU A 356 -18.45 -16.22 -7.33
CA GLU A 356 -19.07 -17.38 -6.69
C GLU A 356 -18.07 -18.16 -5.81
N ARG A 357 -16.84 -18.36 -6.29
CA ARG A 357 -15.77 -19.02 -5.52
C ARG A 357 -15.37 -18.21 -4.30
N ILE A 358 -15.19 -16.90 -4.46
CA ILE A 358 -14.87 -15.97 -3.37
C ILE A 358 -15.92 -16.08 -2.28
N ALA A 359 -17.20 -16.01 -2.63
CA ALA A 359 -18.32 -16.12 -1.68
C ALA A 359 -18.33 -17.47 -0.97
N ARG A 360 -18.25 -18.56 -1.74
CA ARG A 360 -18.30 -19.94 -1.22
C ARG A 360 -17.18 -20.22 -0.24
N LEU A 361 -15.97 -19.79 -0.58
CA LEU A 361 -14.76 -20.00 0.23
C LEU A 361 -14.53 -18.89 1.26
N ARG A 362 -15.43 -17.89 1.37
CA ARG A 362 -15.27 -16.72 2.25
C ARG A 362 -13.91 -16.03 2.12
N ILE A 363 -13.42 -15.92 0.89
CA ILE A 363 -12.19 -15.18 0.60
C ILE A 363 -12.47 -13.70 0.82
N VAL A 364 -11.57 -13.01 1.51
CA VAL A 364 -11.70 -11.58 1.79
C VAL A 364 -11.18 -10.79 0.58
N PRO A 365 -12.02 -9.96 -0.06
CA PRO A 365 -11.54 -9.04 -1.08
C PRO A 365 -10.80 -7.88 -0.43
N SER A 366 -9.51 -7.74 -0.74
CA SER A 366 -8.66 -6.62 -0.32
C SER A 366 -8.36 -5.77 -1.55
N ILE A 367 -9.20 -4.75 -1.78
CA ILE A 367 -9.18 -3.91 -2.98
C ILE A 367 -8.35 -2.65 -2.78
N GLN A 368 -8.02 -1.97 -3.88
CA GLN A 368 -7.49 -0.61 -3.87
C GLN A 368 -8.32 0.24 -4.82
N ALA A 369 -9.31 0.95 -4.28
CA ALA A 369 -10.25 1.71 -5.09
C ALA A 369 -9.58 2.82 -5.91
N VAL A 370 -8.44 3.34 -5.43
CA VAL A 370 -7.59 4.29 -6.17
C VAL A 370 -7.12 3.74 -7.51
N HIS A 371 -6.78 2.45 -7.61
CA HIS A 371 -6.37 1.85 -8.89
C HIS A 371 -7.49 1.93 -9.93
N ALA A 372 -8.76 1.84 -9.53
CA ALA A 372 -9.87 1.95 -10.47
C ALA A 372 -9.87 3.28 -11.24
N VAL A 373 -9.50 4.38 -10.59
CA VAL A 373 -9.50 5.72 -11.21
C VAL A 373 -8.16 6.06 -11.86
N SER A 374 -7.05 5.47 -11.40
CA SER A 374 -5.75 5.55 -12.08
C SER A 374 -5.73 4.73 -13.39
N ASP A 375 -6.43 3.60 -13.41
CA ASP A 375 -6.41 2.65 -14.54
C ASP A 375 -7.47 2.96 -15.61
N MET A 376 -8.45 3.81 -15.29
CA MET A 376 -9.68 3.99 -16.07
C MET A 376 -9.42 4.36 -17.54
N ALA A 377 -8.35 5.13 -17.80
CA ALA A 377 -8.04 5.68 -19.12
C ALA A 377 -7.56 4.62 -20.11
N TRP A 378 -7.02 3.50 -19.63
CA TRP A 378 -6.39 2.48 -20.47
C TRP A 378 -6.91 1.06 -20.24
N THR A 379 -7.70 0.81 -19.18
CA THR A 379 -8.25 -0.52 -18.89
C THR A 379 -9.00 -1.12 -20.09
N GLU A 380 -9.82 -0.34 -20.80
CA GLU A 380 -10.56 -0.83 -21.98
C GLU A 380 -9.64 -1.19 -23.14
N SER A 381 -8.52 -0.47 -23.33
CA SER A 381 -7.54 -0.85 -24.36
C SER A 381 -6.88 -2.20 -24.07
N ARG A 382 -6.68 -2.54 -22.78
CA ARG A 382 -6.09 -3.82 -22.37
C ARG A 382 -7.07 -4.98 -22.48
N LEU A 383 -8.32 -4.78 -22.09
CA LEU A 383 -9.32 -5.85 -22.00
C LEU A 383 -10.22 -5.96 -23.24
N GLY A 384 -10.38 -4.88 -23.98
CA GLY A 384 -11.43 -4.73 -24.97
C GLY A 384 -12.81 -4.54 -24.33
N PRO A 385 -13.79 -4.01 -25.08
CA PRO A 385 -15.10 -3.64 -24.55
C PRO A 385 -15.86 -4.84 -23.98
N GLY A 386 -15.67 -6.03 -24.56
CA GLY A 386 -16.37 -7.26 -24.14
C GLY A 386 -15.99 -7.78 -22.76
N ARG A 387 -14.85 -7.37 -22.19
CA ARG A 387 -14.36 -7.87 -20.88
C ARG A 387 -14.34 -6.80 -19.79
N MET A 388 -14.75 -5.56 -20.11
CA MET A 388 -14.81 -4.46 -19.15
C MET A 388 -15.71 -4.72 -17.93
N TYR A 389 -16.70 -5.59 -18.07
CA TYR A 389 -17.56 -5.99 -16.96
C TYR A 389 -16.80 -6.72 -15.84
N ARG A 390 -15.67 -7.40 -16.15
CA ARG A 390 -14.82 -8.12 -15.19
C ARG A 390 -14.02 -7.21 -14.25
N SER A 391 -13.82 -5.94 -14.65
CA SER A 391 -12.91 -5.03 -13.97
C SER A 391 -13.52 -4.40 -12.71
N HIS A 392 -12.72 -4.16 -11.67
CA HIS A 392 -13.02 -3.35 -10.47
C HIS A 392 -14.47 -3.48 -9.95
N ARG A 393 -14.93 -4.72 -9.69
CA ARG A 393 -16.33 -5.06 -9.41
C ARG A 393 -16.70 -4.91 -7.92
N TYR A 394 -16.48 -3.73 -7.35
CA TYR A 394 -16.55 -3.55 -5.88
C TYR A 394 -17.96 -3.69 -5.32
N ARG A 395 -18.99 -3.25 -6.05
CA ARG A 395 -20.39 -3.46 -5.63
C ARG A 395 -20.73 -4.95 -5.64
N ASP A 396 -20.38 -5.66 -6.71
CA ASP A 396 -20.65 -7.11 -6.81
C ASP A 396 -19.92 -7.89 -5.72
N LEU A 397 -18.65 -7.57 -5.46
CA LEU A 397 -17.88 -8.15 -4.36
C LEU A 397 -18.52 -7.89 -3.00
N LEU A 398 -18.98 -6.66 -2.76
CA LEU A 398 -19.63 -6.28 -1.52
C LEU A 398 -20.96 -7.00 -1.32
N GLU A 399 -21.79 -7.11 -2.37
CA GLU A 399 -23.06 -7.85 -2.31
C GLU A 399 -22.83 -9.36 -2.10
N SER A 400 -21.77 -9.89 -2.69
CA SER A 400 -21.39 -11.29 -2.59
C SER A 400 -20.81 -11.67 -1.21
N CYS A 401 -19.95 -10.81 -0.64
CA CYS A 401 -19.20 -11.11 0.58
C CYS A 401 -19.77 -10.45 1.84
N GLY A 402 -20.58 -9.40 1.69
CA GLY A 402 -21.12 -8.56 2.76
C GLY A 402 -20.12 -7.54 3.34
N TRP A 403 -18.85 -7.60 2.96
CA TRP A 403 -17.78 -6.66 3.36
C TRP A 403 -16.55 -6.81 2.47
N LEU A 404 -15.70 -5.78 2.46
CA LEU A 404 -14.39 -5.78 1.78
C LEU A 404 -13.44 -4.81 2.50
N ALA A 405 -12.14 -4.94 2.24
CA ALA A 405 -11.12 -4.02 2.76
C ALA A 405 -10.61 -3.12 1.61
N ASN A 406 -10.38 -1.84 1.87
CA ASN A 406 -9.91 -0.88 0.85
C ASN A 406 -8.59 -0.22 1.29
N GLY A 407 -7.49 -0.62 0.64
CA GLY A 407 -6.16 -0.03 0.84
C GLY A 407 -5.73 0.89 -0.29
N SER A 408 -4.52 1.40 -0.19
CA SER A 408 -3.95 2.26 -1.24
C SER A 408 -2.87 1.59 -2.06
N ASP A 409 -2.17 0.60 -1.52
CA ASP A 409 -0.93 0.06 -2.12
C ASP A 409 0.20 1.11 -2.24
N PHE A 410 0.24 2.10 -1.33
CA PHE A 410 1.32 3.08 -1.33
C PHE A 410 2.70 2.38 -1.14
N PRO A 411 3.77 2.85 -1.82
CA PRO A 411 3.86 4.09 -2.59
C PRO A 411 3.60 3.93 -4.10
N ILE A 412 2.90 2.88 -4.54
CA ILE A 412 2.41 2.82 -5.93
C ILE A 412 1.41 3.96 -6.15
N GLU A 413 0.42 4.04 -5.25
CA GLU A 413 -0.46 5.20 -5.11
C GLU A 413 -0.05 6.09 -3.93
N LYS A 414 -0.74 7.22 -3.77
CA LYS A 414 -0.55 8.10 -2.61
C LYS A 414 -1.20 7.50 -1.36
N ALA A 415 -0.55 7.66 -0.22
CA ALA A 415 -0.95 7.08 1.07
C ALA A 415 -2.24 7.67 1.70
N ASP A 416 -2.83 8.72 1.10
CA ASP A 416 -3.98 9.43 1.66
C ASP A 416 -5.27 8.57 1.57
N PRO A 417 -5.84 8.11 2.71
CA PRO A 417 -7.02 7.25 2.72
C PRO A 417 -8.26 7.91 2.11
N LEU A 418 -8.36 9.25 2.15
CA LEU A 418 -9.50 9.98 1.58
C LEU A 418 -9.54 9.86 0.05
N ARG A 419 -8.40 9.60 -0.60
CA ARG A 419 -8.38 9.23 -2.03
C ARG A 419 -9.04 7.89 -2.26
N GLY A 420 -8.69 6.89 -1.46
CA GLY A 420 -9.32 5.57 -1.49
C GLY A 420 -10.82 5.64 -1.23
N PHE A 421 -11.23 6.46 -0.25
CA PHE A 421 -12.63 6.72 0.04
C PHE A 421 -13.37 7.33 -1.16
N ARG A 422 -12.84 8.42 -1.74
CA ARG A 422 -13.47 9.12 -2.87
C ARG A 422 -13.50 8.26 -4.14
N ALA A 423 -12.44 7.51 -4.41
CA ALA A 423 -12.39 6.60 -5.54
C ALA A 423 -13.42 5.46 -5.38
N ALA A 424 -13.58 4.91 -4.17
CA ALA A 424 -14.58 3.89 -3.89
C ALA A 424 -16.02 4.42 -3.99
N ALA A 425 -16.25 5.62 -3.44
CA ALA A 425 -17.58 6.21 -3.28
C ALA A 425 -18.09 6.96 -4.51
N PHE A 426 -17.20 7.62 -5.27
CA PHE A 426 -17.55 8.48 -6.40
C PHE A 426 -16.97 7.99 -7.73
N ARG A 427 -15.96 7.10 -7.71
CA ARG A 427 -15.29 6.57 -8.91
C ARG A 427 -14.68 7.68 -9.77
N LYS A 428 -14.11 8.69 -9.12
CA LYS A 428 -13.44 9.83 -9.76
C LYS A 428 -11.99 9.94 -9.31
N ASP A 429 -11.13 10.40 -10.20
CA ASP A 429 -9.74 10.78 -9.90
C ASP A 429 -9.68 12.12 -9.14
N ASP A 430 -8.45 12.56 -8.79
CA ASP A 430 -8.24 13.85 -8.12
C ASP A 430 -8.68 15.07 -8.94
N MET A 431 -8.74 14.93 -10.26
CA MET A 431 -9.25 15.96 -11.17
C MET A 431 -10.76 15.90 -11.32
N ARG A 432 -11.44 15.07 -10.51
CA ARG A 432 -12.88 14.85 -10.48
C ARG A 432 -13.42 14.22 -11.78
N HIS A 433 -12.57 13.48 -12.51
CA HIS A 433 -12.93 12.80 -13.75
C HIS A 433 -13.13 11.30 -13.59
N PRO A 434 -13.96 10.67 -14.45
CA PRO A 434 -14.89 11.32 -15.36
C PRO A 434 -16.07 11.93 -14.60
N GLU A 435 -16.76 12.88 -15.23
CA GLU A 435 -18.04 13.34 -14.73
C GLU A 435 -19.01 12.15 -14.57
N GLY A 436 -19.73 12.08 -13.45
CA GLY A 436 -20.61 10.95 -13.10
C GLY A 436 -19.91 9.69 -12.58
N GLY A 437 -18.57 9.61 -12.65
CA GLY A 437 -17.78 8.52 -12.09
C GLY A 437 -17.63 7.29 -12.99
N TRP A 438 -16.43 6.73 -13.05
CA TRP A 438 -16.09 5.61 -13.93
C TRP A 438 -16.70 4.28 -13.44
N ARG A 439 -17.50 3.63 -14.30
CA ARG A 439 -18.26 2.41 -13.94
C ARG A 439 -19.06 2.62 -12.65
N ARG A 440 -19.86 3.69 -12.60
CA ARG A 440 -20.60 4.13 -11.41
C ARG A 440 -21.41 3.05 -10.71
N GLY A 441 -21.97 2.08 -11.45
CA GLY A 441 -22.69 0.94 -10.87
C GLY A 441 -21.85 0.03 -9.98
N GLN A 442 -20.52 0.07 -10.09
CA GLN A 442 -19.59 -0.66 -9.23
C GLN A 442 -19.04 0.17 -8.06
N ALA A 443 -19.59 1.36 -7.82
CA ALA A 443 -19.25 2.14 -6.64
C ALA A 443 -19.87 1.55 -5.37
N ILE A 444 -19.17 1.72 -4.25
CA ILE A 444 -19.74 1.46 -2.92
C ILE A 444 -20.22 2.78 -2.29
N GLY A 445 -21.10 2.72 -1.31
CA GLY A 445 -21.63 3.88 -0.61
C GLY A 445 -20.62 4.46 0.38
N ARG A 446 -20.80 5.72 0.78
CA ARG A 446 -19.89 6.43 1.72
C ARG A 446 -19.69 5.68 3.03
N ARG A 447 -20.77 5.17 3.64
CA ARG A 447 -20.68 4.37 4.89
C ARG A 447 -19.91 3.07 4.70
N GLU A 448 -20.07 2.43 3.54
CA GLU A 448 -19.36 1.19 3.18
C GLU A 448 -17.87 1.49 2.93
N ALA A 449 -17.56 2.60 2.25
CA ALA A 449 -16.20 3.07 2.04
C ALA A 449 -15.49 3.43 3.35
N LEU A 450 -16.18 4.09 4.30
CA LEU A 450 -15.63 4.35 5.64
C LEU A 450 -15.36 3.04 6.39
N LYS A 451 -16.30 2.08 6.35
CA LYS A 451 -16.09 0.76 6.96
C LYS A 451 -14.88 0.04 6.34
N ALA A 452 -14.73 0.10 5.01
CA ALA A 452 -13.64 -0.53 4.26
C ALA A 452 -12.24 -0.06 4.65
N MET A 453 -12.10 1.17 5.14
CA MET A 453 -10.84 1.75 5.66
C MET A 453 -10.79 1.87 7.20
N THR A 454 -11.73 1.24 7.92
CA THR A 454 -11.77 1.20 9.38
C THR A 454 -12.09 -0.22 9.88
N ILE A 455 -13.32 -0.50 10.30
CA ILE A 455 -13.71 -1.77 10.93
C ILE A 455 -13.55 -2.99 10.01
N TRP A 456 -13.73 -2.85 8.70
CA TRP A 456 -13.52 -3.95 7.76
C TRP A 456 -12.04 -4.18 7.44
N ALA A 457 -11.21 -3.13 7.44
CA ALA A 457 -9.76 -3.28 7.40
C ALA A 457 -9.24 -3.98 8.66
N ALA A 458 -9.72 -3.57 9.84
CA ALA A 458 -9.44 -4.26 11.11
C ALA A 458 -9.88 -5.74 11.06
N ARG A 459 -11.08 -6.00 10.54
CA ARG A 459 -11.62 -7.36 10.39
C ARG A 459 -10.78 -8.22 9.46
N ALA A 460 -10.27 -7.67 8.36
CA ALA A 460 -9.38 -8.41 7.47
C ALA A 460 -8.13 -8.89 8.24
N ASN A 461 -7.63 -8.07 9.17
CA ASN A 461 -6.45 -8.32 10.00
C ASN A 461 -6.71 -9.13 11.29
N PHE A 462 -7.95 -9.55 11.60
CA PHE A 462 -8.35 -10.14 12.90
C PHE A 462 -8.29 -9.17 14.10
N GLU A 463 -8.43 -7.88 13.84
CA GLU A 463 -8.28 -6.82 14.84
C GLU A 463 -9.60 -6.13 15.23
N GLU A 464 -10.74 -6.54 14.65
CA GLU A 464 -12.05 -5.88 14.79
C GLU A 464 -12.59 -5.84 16.23
N ALA A 465 -12.15 -6.77 17.08
CA ALA A 465 -12.48 -6.79 18.50
C ALA A 465 -11.71 -5.72 19.29
N SER A 466 -10.59 -5.21 18.75
CA SER A 466 -9.68 -4.32 19.45
C SER A 466 -9.66 -2.88 18.90
N ARG A 467 -10.07 -2.68 17.64
CA ARG A 467 -10.02 -1.40 16.92
C ARG A 467 -10.93 -1.39 15.69
N GLY A 468 -10.92 -0.28 14.96
CA GLY A 468 -11.68 -0.09 13.71
C GLY A 468 -13.08 0.50 13.92
N SER A 469 -13.55 0.56 15.16
CA SER A 469 -14.75 1.32 15.57
C SER A 469 -14.52 1.91 16.97
N LEU A 470 -15.34 2.88 17.34
CA LEU A 470 -15.28 3.58 18.63
C LEU A 470 -16.29 2.95 19.57
N GLU A 471 -15.87 1.87 20.22
CA GLU A 471 -16.69 1.10 21.16
C GLU A 471 -15.92 0.88 22.47
N PRO A 472 -16.61 0.80 23.63
CA PRO A 472 -15.98 0.43 24.90
C PRO A 472 -15.13 -0.84 24.78
N GLY A 473 -13.93 -0.80 25.36
CA GLY A 473 -12.94 -1.87 25.32
C GLY A 473 -11.97 -1.81 24.14
N LYS A 474 -12.27 -1.07 23.06
CA LYS A 474 -11.36 -0.89 21.91
C LYS A 474 -10.32 0.19 22.18
N TRP A 475 -9.25 0.20 21.39
CA TRP A 475 -8.27 1.28 21.39
C TRP A 475 -8.93 2.60 20.98
N ALA A 476 -8.57 3.68 21.67
CA ALA A 476 -8.96 5.03 21.32
C ALA A 476 -8.10 5.55 20.15
N ASP A 477 -8.29 4.93 18.99
CA ASP A 477 -7.68 5.35 17.73
C ASP A 477 -8.71 6.17 16.95
N LEU A 478 -8.42 7.46 16.69
CA LEU A 478 -9.34 8.41 16.07
C LEU A 478 -8.63 9.29 15.05
N VAL A 479 -9.43 9.80 14.11
CA VAL A 479 -9.06 10.89 13.21
C VAL A 479 -10.15 11.95 13.23
N ALA A 480 -9.75 13.21 13.25
CA ALA A 480 -10.65 14.36 13.14
C ALA A 480 -10.46 15.04 11.79
N LEU A 481 -11.55 15.31 11.08
CA LEU A 481 -11.58 16.03 9.81
C LEU A 481 -12.32 17.36 9.95
N ASP A 482 -11.99 18.31 9.08
CA ASP A 482 -12.68 19.60 8.98
C ASP A 482 -14.02 19.54 8.21
N LYS A 483 -14.28 18.42 7.53
CA LYS A 483 -15.49 18.15 6.72
C LYS A 483 -16.15 16.84 7.10
N ASP A 484 -17.46 16.76 6.89
CA ASP A 484 -18.20 15.52 7.09
C ASP A 484 -18.18 14.66 5.82
N ILE A 485 -17.30 13.66 5.76
CA ILE A 485 -17.18 12.79 4.58
C ILE A 485 -18.39 11.87 4.36
N ILE A 486 -19.34 11.80 5.30
CA ILE A 486 -20.55 10.97 5.20
C ILE A 486 -21.71 11.80 4.66
N GLU A 487 -21.99 12.96 5.25
CA GLU A 487 -23.21 13.72 4.99
C GLU A 487 -22.99 14.99 4.14
N ASP A 488 -21.77 15.55 4.06
CA ASP A 488 -21.54 16.74 3.23
C ASP A 488 -21.75 16.47 1.73
N GLU A 489 -22.02 17.52 0.96
CA GLU A 489 -22.07 17.46 -0.50
C GLU A 489 -20.73 16.98 -1.09
N GLU A 490 -20.79 16.24 -2.21
CA GLU A 490 -19.60 15.64 -2.83
C GLU A 490 -18.46 16.65 -3.04
N ASP A 491 -18.78 17.85 -3.53
CA ASP A 491 -17.78 18.89 -3.80
C ASP A 491 -17.00 19.33 -2.55
N SER A 492 -17.65 19.35 -1.38
CA SER A 492 -17.02 19.70 -0.10
C SER A 492 -15.99 18.64 0.34
N ILE A 493 -16.28 17.37 0.07
CA ILE A 493 -15.46 16.21 0.50
C ILE A 493 -14.10 16.17 -0.21
N TRP A 494 -13.99 16.77 -1.40
CA TRP A 494 -12.71 16.85 -2.12
C TRP A 494 -11.67 17.69 -1.37
N ASP A 495 -12.12 18.66 -0.58
CA ASP A 495 -11.25 19.56 0.19
C ASP A 495 -11.09 19.16 1.66
N ALA A 496 -11.64 18.00 2.07
CA ALA A 496 -11.52 17.48 3.43
C ALA A 496 -10.05 17.25 3.84
N ARG A 497 -9.70 17.68 5.04
CA ARG A 497 -8.34 17.64 5.61
C ARG A 497 -8.35 17.01 6.99
N VAL A 498 -7.26 16.30 7.30
CA VAL A 498 -7.00 15.79 8.64
C VAL A 498 -6.58 16.94 9.55
N LEU A 499 -7.33 17.15 10.63
CA LEU A 499 -7.05 18.11 11.68
C LEU A 499 -6.25 17.50 12.82
N ALA A 500 -6.54 16.24 13.18
CA ALA A 500 -5.82 15.52 14.21
C ALA A 500 -5.87 14.01 14.00
N THR A 501 -4.82 13.33 14.47
CA THR A 501 -4.75 11.86 14.52
C THR A 501 -4.36 11.45 15.93
N ILE A 502 -5.18 10.58 16.51
CA ILE A 502 -5.06 10.09 17.87
C ILE A 502 -4.85 8.58 17.82
N VAL A 503 -3.82 8.08 18.50
CA VAL A 503 -3.51 6.65 18.64
C VAL A 503 -3.48 6.30 20.10
N ALA A 504 -4.30 5.32 20.53
CA ALA A 504 -4.42 4.92 21.92
C ALA A 504 -4.65 6.11 22.88
N GLY A 505 -5.51 7.07 22.49
CA GLY A 505 -5.81 8.26 23.29
C GLY A 505 -4.76 9.38 23.25
N GLU A 506 -3.61 9.14 22.61
CA GLU A 506 -2.55 10.14 22.46
C GLU A 506 -2.65 10.85 21.10
N MET A 507 -2.71 12.18 21.13
CA MET A 507 -2.71 13.01 19.92
C MET A 507 -1.30 13.07 19.33
N LEU A 508 -1.07 12.35 18.23
CA LEU A 508 0.25 12.24 17.59
C LEU A 508 0.42 13.14 16.37
N TYR A 509 -0.68 13.69 15.87
CA TYR A 509 -0.69 14.71 14.82
C TYR A 509 -1.76 15.76 15.10
N ARG A 510 -1.43 17.01 14.78
CA ARG A 510 -2.35 18.16 14.79
C ARG A 510 -1.91 19.15 13.72
N ASN A 511 -2.84 19.56 12.86
CA ASN A 511 -2.63 20.58 11.82
C ASN A 511 -2.84 22.00 12.36
#